data_AF-A0A427Y307-F1
#
_entry.id   AF-A0A427Y307-F1
#
_cell.length_a   1.000
_cell.length_b   1.000
_cell.length_c   1.000
_cell.angle_alpha   90.00
_cell.angle_beta   90.00
_cell.angle_gamma   90.00
#
_symmetry.space_group_name_H-M   'P 1'
#
loop_
_entity.id
_entity.type
_entity.pdbx_description
1 polymer ?
#
loop_
_entity_poly.entity_id
_entity_poly.type
_entity_poly.pdbx_seq_one_letter_code
_entity_poly.pdbx_strand_id
1 'polypeptide(L)'
;MAADGFLNLMTEHRSFYPLNKEIPVTPERVMEIVKTAIHQTPSSFNSQSNRVLVLFGTDHEKLWDITAEDIRAVVPADHWEPTGKKMAMFKAAAGTVLFFDDQTVVESMQQRFRLYADRIPVWASQSNGILQFALWTSLVAEGLGAGANLQHYNPLIDEKVVAEWKLPAIWKLNAQLVFG
;
A
#
# COMPACT_ATOMS: atom_id res chain seq x y z
N MET A 1 12.39 24.55 13.96
CA MET A 1 11.06 24.98 13.45
C MET A 1 10.21 23.74 13.17
N ALA A 2 8.87 23.86 13.10
CA ALA A 2 8.00 22.71 12.82
C ALA A 2 8.33 22.03 11.49
N ALA A 3 8.77 22.81 10.48
CA ALA A 3 9.24 22.28 9.20
C ALA A 3 10.44 21.33 9.35
N ASP A 4 11.39 21.62 10.26
CA ASP A 4 12.57 20.78 10.48
C ASP A 4 12.18 19.40 11.00
N GLY A 5 11.17 19.33 11.88
CA GLY A 5 10.65 18.06 12.38
C GLY A 5 10.09 17.19 11.24
N PHE A 6 9.30 17.78 10.35
CA PHE A 6 8.78 17.07 9.19
C PHE A 6 9.89 16.64 8.22
N LEU A 7 10.81 17.53 7.87
CA LEU A 7 11.92 17.23 6.96
C LEU A 7 12.84 16.12 7.49
N ASN A 8 13.05 16.06 8.81
CA ASN A 8 13.78 14.97 9.45
C ASN A 8 13.08 13.63 9.24
N LEU A 9 11.77 13.54 9.44
CA LEU A 9 10.99 12.31 9.18
C LEU A 9 11.09 11.88 7.71
N MET A 10 11.03 12.83 6.77
CA MET A 10 11.22 12.53 5.35
C MET A 10 12.63 11.97 5.05
N THR A 11 13.63 12.38 5.81
CA THR A 11 15.04 11.97 5.64
C THR A 11 15.30 10.59 6.23
N GLU A 12 14.71 10.31 7.39
CA GLU A 12 14.82 9.02 8.08
C GLU A 12 14.06 7.91 7.36
N HIS A 13 12.98 8.26 6.69
CA HIS A 13 12.20 7.36 5.86
C HIS A 13 13.02 6.81 4.67
N ARG A 14 13.31 5.50 4.69
CA ARG A 14 14.04 4.76 3.65
C ARG A 14 13.38 3.41 3.35
N SER A 15 13.72 2.82 2.21
CA SER A 15 13.34 1.44 1.87
C SER A 15 14.15 0.44 2.68
N PHE A 16 13.45 -0.31 3.52
CA PHE A 16 14.00 -1.41 4.30
C PHE A 16 13.39 -2.73 3.82
N TYR A 17 14.25 -3.62 3.30
CA TYR A 17 13.83 -4.91 2.75
C TYR A 17 13.85 -6.04 3.79
N PRO A 18 14.90 -6.19 4.63
CA PRO A 18 14.87 -7.14 5.72
C PRO A 18 13.94 -6.62 6.81
N LEU A 19 12.71 -7.12 6.82
CA LEU A 19 11.68 -6.83 7.82
C LEU A 19 11.34 -8.12 8.58
N ASN A 20 10.79 -7.99 9.78
CA ASN A 20 10.34 -9.14 10.56
C ASN A 20 8.98 -8.85 11.22
N LYS A 21 8.53 -9.75 12.10
CA LYS A 21 7.22 -9.62 12.78
C LYS A 21 7.26 -8.76 14.06
N GLU A 22 8.45 -8.41 14.52
CA GLU A 22 8.70 -7.68 15.76
C GLU A 22 8.77 -6.17 15.47
N ILE A 23 7.64 -5.48 15.64
CA ILE A 23 7.56 -4.03 15.54
C ILE A 23 7.19 -3.39 16.88
N PRO A 24 7.65 -2.16 17.17
CA PRO A 24 7.40 -1.49 18.45
C PRO A 24 5.95 -0.98 18.61
N VAL A 25 5.07 -1.25 17.65
CA VAL A 25 3.68 -0.76 17.62
C VAL A 25 2.67 -1.89 17.58
N THR A 26 1.52 -1.67 18.22
CA THR A 26 0.42 -2.63 18.18
C THR A 26 -0.38 -2.50 16.87
N PRO A 27 -1.11 -3.54 16.45
CA PRO A 27 -2.03 -3.46 15.31
C PRO A 27 -3.05 -2.31 15.45
N GLU A 28 -3.52 -2.02 16.66
CA GLU A 28 -4.45 -0.91 16.92
C GLU A 28 -3.82 0.45 16.60
N ARG A 29 -2.54 0.65 16.98
CA ARG A 29 -1.81 1.88 16.68
C ARG A 29 -1.60 2.04 15.17
N VAL A 30 -1.26 0.96 14.47
CA VAL A 30 -1.17 0.96 12.99
C VAL A 30 -2.52 1.37 12.38
N MET A 31 -3.64 0.82 12.86
CA MET A 31 -4.97 1.17 12.37
C MET A 31 -5.35 2.63 12.66
N GLU A 32 -4.92 3.20 13.79
CA GLU A 32 -5.10 4.63 14.10
C GLU A 32 -4.34 5.52 13.11
N ILE A 33 -3.08 5.19 12.82
CA ILE A 33 -2.24 5.88 11.84
C ILE A 33 -2.89 5.81 10.45
N VAL A 34 -3.33 4.62 10.03
CA VAL A 34 -4.02 4.41 8.74
C VAL A 34 -5.27 5.28 8.62
N LYS A 35 -6.15 5.25 9.62
CA LYS A 35 -7.37 6.08 9.63
C LYS A 35 -7.02 7.57 9.55
N THR A 36 -6.05 8.02 10.35
CA THR A 36 -5.64 9.42 10.36
C THR A 36 -5.07 9.85 9.02
N ALA A 37 -4.14 9.07 8.44
CA ALA A 37 -3.53 9.42 7.16
C ALA A 37 -4.54 9.45 6.01
N ILE A 38 -5.50 8.51 5.97
CA ILE A 38 -6.58 8.52 4.98
C ILE A 38 -7.41 9.79 5.10
N HIS A 39 -7.78 10.21 6.31
CA HIS A 39 -8.58 11.41 6.52
C HIS A 39 -7.82 12.71 6.22
N GLN A 40 -6.51 12.75 6.47
CA GLN A 40 -5.70 13.96 6.30
C GLN A 40 -5.06 14.06 4.90
N THR A 41 -5.06 12.99 4.11
CA THR A 41 -4.51 13.03 2.76
C THR A 41 -5.39 13.87 1.83
N PRO A 42 -4.87 14.94 1.22
CA PRO A 42 -5.64 15.73 0.27
C PRO A 42 -5.91 14.93 -1.01
N SER A 43 -7.06 15.22 -1.62
CA SER A 43 -7.46 14.68 -2.92
C SER A 43 -8.04 15.80 -3.77
N SER A 44 -7.89 15.69 -5.10
CA SER A 44 -8.44 16.68 -6.04
C SER A 44 -9.95 16.81 -5.85
N PHE A 45 -10.43 18.05 -5.72
CA PHE A 45 -11.83 18.37 -5.38
C PHE A 45 -12.37 17.68 -4.11
N ASN A 46 -11.47 17.29 -3.19
CA ASN A 46 -11.81 16.48 -2.01
C ASN A 46 -12.58 15.19 -2.37
N SER A 47 -12.22 14.56 -3.50
CA SER A 47 -12.92 13.40 -4.04
C SER A 47 -12.84 12.15 -3.13
N GLN A 48 -11.74 12.01 -2.37
CA GLN A 48 -11.53 10.92 -1.42
C GLN A 48 -11.70 9.53 -2.06
N SER A 49 -11.10 9.31 -3.23
CA SER A 49 -11.11 8.03 -3.95
C SER A 49 -10.23 6.95 -3.29
N ASN A 50 -9.31 7.34 -2.41
CA ASN A 50 -8.38 6.41 -1.78
C ASN A 50 -9.11 5.37 -0.92
N ARG A 51 -8.68 4.11 -1.02
CA ARG A 51 -9.11 2.99 -0.16
C ARG A 51 -7.89 2.20 0.28
N VAL A 52 -7.98 1.58 1.45
CA VAL A 52 -6.88 0.82 2.03
C VAL A 52 -7.41 -0.48 2.63
N LEU A 53 -6.67 -1.57 2.42
CA LEU A 53 -6.80 -2.82 3.18
C LEU A 53 -5.50 -3.03 3.97
N VAL A 54 -5.62 -3.26 5.27
CA VAL A 54 -4.47 -3.54 6.14
C VAL A 54 -4.52 -5.00 6.55
N LEU A 55 -3.45 -5.73 6.25
CA LEU A 55 -3.32 -7.14 6.54
C LEU A 55 -2.24 -7.37 7.60
N PHE A 56 -2.57 -8.21 8.58
CA PHE A 56 -1.66 -8.66 9.65
C PHE A 56 -1.67 -10.19 9.70
N GLY A 57 -0.67 -10.77 10.36
CA GLY A 57 -0.66 -12.20 10.71
C GLY A 57 -0.93 -13.11 9.51
N THR A 58 -1.95 -13.96 9.63
CA THR A 58 -2.29 -14.96 8.59
C THR A 58 -2.76 -14.33 7.29
N ASP A 59 -3.45 -13.18 7.32
CA ASP A 59 -3.88 -12.51 6.08
C ASP A 59 -2.69 -11.90 5.33
N HIS A 60 -1.73 -11.33 6.08
CA HIS A 60 -0.47 -10.86 5.49
C HIS A 60 0.29 -12.02 4.84
N GLU A 61 0.42 -13.14 5.55
CA GLU A 61 1.07 -14.33 5.01
C GLU A 61 0.37 -14.85 3.75
N LYS A 62 -0.96 -14.86 3.75
CA LYS A 62 -1.78 -15.30 2.62
C LYS A 62 -1.61 -14.43 1.37
N LEU A 63 -1.47 -13.11 1.54
CA LEU A 63 -1.16 -12.21 0.42
C LEU A 63 0.14 -12.62 -0.29
N TRP A 64 1.19 -12.92 0.47
CA TRP A 64 2.48 -13.27 -0.11
C TRP A 64 2.51 -14.70 -0.67
N ASP A 65 1.67 -15.60 -0.16
CA ASP A 65 1.43 -16.89 -0.78
C ASP A 65 0.72 -16.74 -2.14
N ILE A 66 -0.38 -15.97 -2.20
CA ILE A 66 -1.09 -15.63 -3.45
C ILE A 66 -0.11 -15.04 -4.48
N THR A 67 0.69 -14.06 -4.05
CA THR A 67 1.65 -13.37 -4.91
C THR A 67 2.72 -14.33 -5.42
N ALA A 68 3.24 -15.21 -4.56
CA ALA A 68 4.23 -16.21 -4.94
C ALA A 68 3.66 -17.21 -5.97
N GLU A 69 2.42 -17.67 -5.79
CA GLU A 69 1.75 -18.57 -6.72
C GLU A 69 1.56 -17.93 -8.10
N ASP A 70 1.09 -16.68 -8.16
CA ASP A 70 0.86 -15.98 -9.42
C ASP A 70 2.17 -15.71 -10.17
N ILE A 71 3.22 -15.30 -9.47
CA ILE A 71 4.52 -15.08 -10.10
C ILE A 71 5.11 -16.40 -10.60
N ARG A 72 4.94 -17.50 -9.85
CA ARG A 72 5.43 -18.82 -10.27
C ARG A 72 4.74 -19.30 -11.56
N ALA A 73 3.49 -18.90 -11.81
CA ALA A 73 2.78 -19.24 -13.04
C ALA A 73 3.35 -18.53 -14.29
N VAL A 74 4.08 -17.43 -14.12
CA VAL A 74 4.61 -16.61 -15.23
C VAL A 74 6.14 -16.57 -15.33
N VAL A 75 6.85 -16.95 -14.26
CA VAL A 75 8.31 -17.01 -14.23
C VAL A 75 8.80 -18.42 -14.59
N PRO A 76 9.77 -18.56 -15.52
CA PRO A 76 10.40 -19.85 -15.80
C PRO A 76 10.98 -20.51 -14.54
N ALA A 77 10.87 -21.84 -14.44
CA ALA A 77 11.20 -22.58 -13.22
C ALA A 77 12.67 -22.38 -12.76
N ASP A 78 13.59 -22.24 -13.70
CA ASP A 78 15.02 -21.97 -13.48
C ASP A 78 15.31 -20.57 -12.94
N HIS A 79 14.35 -19.65 -13.00
CA HIS A 79 14.44 -18.30 -12.47
C HIS A 79 13.61 -18.09 -11.18
N TRP A 80 13.04 -19.15 -10.62
CA TRP A 80 12.17 -19.05 -9.45
C TRP A 80 12.92 -18.72 -8.15
N GLU A 81 14.09 -19.31 -7.90
CA GLU A 81 14.75 -19.27 -6.58
C GLU A 81 14.94 -17.83 -6.03
N PRO A 82 15.46 -16.85 -6.80
CA PRO A 82 15.61 -15.48 -6.32
C PRO A 82 14.26 -14.84 -5.98
N THR A 83 13.23 -15.10 -6.79
CA THR A 83 11.87 -14.58 -6.60
C THR A 83 11.22 -15.18 -5.37
N GLY A 84 11.35 -16.50 -5.18
CA GLY A 84 10.86 -17.19 -3.99
C GLY A 84 11.48 -16.66 -2.70
N LYS A 85 12.79 -16.37 -2.69
CA LYS A 85 13.46 -15.72 -1.54
C LYS A 85 12.90 -14.33 -1.26
N LYS A 86 12.61 -13.55 -2.30
CA LYS A 86 12.01 -12.21 -2.16
C LYS A 86 10.58 -12.29 -1.61
N MET A 87 9.76 -13.24 -2.06
CA MET A 87 8.41 -13.48 -1.52
C MET A 87 8.46 -13.90 -0.06
N ALA A 88 9.38 -14.81 0.30
CA ALA A 88 9.56 -15.23 1.68
C ALA A 88 10.01 -14.07 2.59
N MET A 89 10.85 -13.16 2.09
CA MET A 89 11.27 -11.97 2.82
C MET A 89 10.09 -11.02 3.09
N PHE A 90 9.22 -10.80 2.11
CA PHE A 90 8.02 -9.98 2.34
C PHE A 90 7.03 -10.64 3.29
N LYS A 91 6.83 -11.96 3.18
CA LYS A 91 6.00 -12.77 4.09
C LYS A 91 6.50 -12.76 5.54
N ALA A 92 7.80 -12.52 5.74
CA ALA A 92 8.40 -12.49 7.08
C ALA A 92 8.10 -11.20 7.85
N ALA A 93 7.57 -10.16 7.19
CA ALA A 93 7.27 -8.87 7.80
C ALA A 93 6.04 -8.93 8.73
N ALA A 94 5.77 -7.83 9.44
CA ALA A 94 4.66 -7.75 10.38
C ALA A 94 3.29 -7.59 9.71
N GLY A 95 3.26 -6.93 8.55
CA GLY A 95 2.01 -6.71 7.82
C GLY A 95 2.19 -6.07 6.44
N THR A 96 1.05 -5.82 5.79
CA THR A 96 1.02 -5.14 4.49
C THR A 96 -0.20 -4.23 4.37
N VAL A 97 0.02 -3.01 3.88
CA VAL A 97 -1.03 -2.06 3.52
C VAL A 97 -1.20 -2.10 2.00
N LEU A 98 -2.39 -2.46 1.51
CA LEU A 98 -2.74 -2.40 0.09
C LEU A 98 -3.50 -1.11 -0.19
N PHE A 99 -3.09 -0.38 -1.22
CA PHE A 99 -3.66 0.92 -1.60
C PHE A 99 -4.48 0.79 -2.86
N PHE A 100 -5.69 1.33 -2.87
CA PHE A 100 -6.58 1.27 -4.02
C PHE A 100 -7.17 2.64 -4.35
N ASP A 101 -7.59 2.79 -5.60
CA ASP A 101 -8.43 3.89 -6.05
C ASP A 101 -9.83 3.36 -6.38
N ASP A 102 -10.87 3.86 -5.69
CA ASP A 102 -12.27 3.53 -5.98
C ASP A 102 -12.70 4.16 -7.30
N GLN A 103 -12.80 3.33 -8.36
CA GLN A 103 -13.10 3.84 -9.70
C GLN A 103 -14.51 4.43 -9.79
N THR A 104 -15.45 4.06 -8.90
CA THR A 104 -16.78 4.69 -8.86
C THR A 104 -16.68 6.19 -8.61
N VAL A 105 -15.77 6.59 -7.70
CA VAL A 105 -15.53 8.00 -7.38
C VAL A 105 -14.81 8.69 -8.54
N VAL A 106 -13.79 8.04 -9.12
CA VAL A 106 -13.02 8.57 -10.25
C VAL A 106 -13.93 8.83 -11.46
N GLU A 107 -14.72 7.84 -11.85
CA GLU A 107 -15.66 7.93 -12.98
C GLU A 107 -16.74 8.99 -12.74
N SER A 108 -17.31 9.04 -11.52
CA SER A 108 -18.27 10.09 -11.14
C SER A 108 -17.67 11.49 -11.27
N MET A 109 -16.41 11.67 -10.87
CA MET A 109 -15.71 12.94 -11.00
C MET A 109 -15.41 13.30 -12.46
N GLN A 110 -15.05 12.31 -13.30
CA GLN A 110 -14.91 12.52 -14.75
C GLN A 110 -16.22 12.98 -15.40
N GLN A 111 -17.36 12.41 -14.98
CA GLN A 111 -18.67 12.79 -15.48
C GLN A 111 -19.10 14.19 -15.04
N ARG A 112 -18.80 14.56 -13.78
CA ARG A 112 -19.10 15.89 -13.19
C ARG A 112 -18.22 17.00 -13.76
N PHE A 113 -16.93 16.73 -13.96
CA PHE A 113 -15.94 17.70 -14.41
C PHE A 113 -15.38 17.33 -15.78
N ARG A 114 -16.25 17.25 -16.79
CA ARG A 114 -15.92 16.75 -18.14
C ARG A 114 -14.71 17.41 -18.78
N LEU A 115 -14.50 18.71 -18.54
CA LEU A 115 -13.34 19.45 -19.06
C LEU A 115 -11.99 18.87 -18.59
N TYR A 116 -11.97 18.24 -17.42
CA TYR A 116 -10.78 17.66 -16.80
C TYR A 116 -10.82 16.13 -16.74
N ALA A 117 -11.72 15.48 -17.48
CA ALA A 117 -11.96 14.05 -17.37
C ALA A 117 -10.70 13.20 -17.61
N ASP A 118 -9.79 13.64 -18.46
CA ASP A 118 -8.48 12.99 -18.70
C ASP A 118 -7.50 13.16 -17.52
N ARG A 119 -7.66 14.22 -16.71
CA ARG A 119 -6.79 14.52 -15.56
C ARG A 119 -7.23 13.86 -14.27
N ILE A 120 -8.53 13.63 -14.10
CA ILE A 120 -9.10 13.08 -12.87
C ILE A 120 -8.45 11.74 -12.44
N PRO A 121 -8.22 10.75 -13.33
CA PRO A 121 -7.51 9.52 -12.95
C PRO A 121 -6.07 9.78 -12.49
N VAL A 122 -5.36 10.71 -13.12
CA VAL A 122 -3.99 11.08 -12.73
C VAL A 122 -3.98 11.70 -11.33
N TRP A 123 -4.93 12.59 -11.03
CA TRP A 123 -5.06 13.21 -9.72
C TRP A 123 -5.47 12.21 -8.63
N ALA A 124 -6.26 11.19 -8.96
CA ALA A 124 -6.55 10.09 -8.05
C ALA A 124 -5.25 9.35 -7.67
N SER A 125 -4.45 8.95 -8.66
CA SER A 125 -3.16 8.30 -8.40
C SER A 125 -2.15 9.19 -7.66
N GLN A 126 -2.17 10.51 -7.89
CA GLN A 126 -1.36 11.45 -7.09
C GLN A 126 -1.80 11.48 -5.62
N SER A 127 -3.11 11.52 -5.36
CA SER A 127 -3.64 11.44 -3.99
C SER A 127 -3.26 10.12 -3.33
N ASN A 128 -3.30 9.01 -4.08
CA ASN A 128 -2.84 7.70 -3.62
C ASN A 128 -1.34 7.72 -3.25
N GLY A 129 -0.49 8.32 -4.09
CA GLY A 129 0.93 8.50 -3.81
C GLY A 129 1.22 9.36 -2.57
N ILE A 130 0.41 10.41 -2.33
CA ILE A 130 0.49 11.20 -1.09
C ILE A 130 0.15 10.34 0.12
N LEU A 131 -0.90 9.52 0.03
CA LEU A 131 -1.30 8.60 1.11
C LEU A 131 -0.21 7.55 1.38
N GLN A 132 0.37 6.96 0.34
CA GLN A 132 1.48 6.01 0.45
C GLN A 132 2.67 6.63 1.19
N PHE A 133 3.05 7.85 0.81
CA PHE A 133 4.14 8.59 1.44
C PHE A 133 3.84 8.93 2.90
N ALA A 134 2.63 9.44 3.18
CA ALA A 134 2.20 9.77 4.53
C ALA A 134 2.22 8.53 5.44
N LEU A 135 1.66 7.41 4.97
CA LEU A 135 1.62 6.19 5.77
C LEU A 135 2.98 5.58 6.02
N TRP A 136 3.81 5.49 4.97
CA TRP A 136 5.16 4.96 5.12
C TRP A 136 5.99 5.82 6.07
N THR A 137 5.94 7.15 5.93
CA THR A 137 6.65 8.06 6.82
C THR A 137 6.14 7.96 8.26
N SER A 138 4.82 7.89 8.47
CA SER A 138 4.23 7.74 9.80
C SER A 138 4.59 6.40 10.47
N LEU A 139 4.60 5.30 9.72
CA LEU A 139 4.98 3.99 10.28
C LEU A 139 6.45 3.95 10.71
N VAL A 140 7.35 4.51 9.89
CA VAL A 140 8.78 4.63 10.24
C VAL A 140 8.97 5.55 11.45
N ALA A 141 8.14 6.60 11.60
CA ALA A 141 8.22 7.54 12.71
C ALA A 141 7.86 6.95 14.08
N GLU A 142 7.23 5.77 14.14
CA GLU A 142 6.87 5.13 15.42
C GLU A 142 8.09 4.49 16.14
N GLY A 143 9.28 4.54 15.54
CA GLY A 143 10.54 4.35 16.25
C GLY A 143 11.47 3.30 15.64
N LEU A 144 12.62 3.15 16.28
CA LEU A 144 13.69 2.23 15.88
C LEU A 144 13.15 0.79 15.85
N GLY A 145 13.10 0.20 14.65
CA GLY A 145 12.56 -1.15 14.43
C GLY A 145 11.35 -1.20 13.51
N ALA A 146 10.76 -0.06 13.13
CA ALA A 146 9.73 0.00 12.08
C ALA A 146 10.36 0.39 10.73
N GLY A 147 10.42 -0.58 9.82
CA GLY A 147 10.82 -0.39 8.43
C GLY A 147 9.64 -0.61 7.48
N ALA A 148 9.79 -0.14 6.25
CA ALA A 148 8.85 -0.49 5.21
C ALA A 148 9.50 -0.48 3.83
N ASN A 149 8.84 -1.14 2.87
CA ASN A 149 9.17 -1.06 1.46
C ASN A 149 7.89 -1.14 0.62
N LEU A 150 7.89 -0.44 -0.52
CA LEU A 150 6.74 -0.33 -1.40
C LEU A 150 6.90 -1.26 -2.61
N GLN A 151 5.91 -2.13 -2.84
CA GLN A 151 5.85 -3.10 -3.92
C GLN A 151 4.69 -2.81 -4.88
N HIS A 152 4.78 -3.36 -6.10
CA HIS A 152 3.81 -3.19 -7.17
C HIS A 152 3.65 -4.52 -7.94
N TYR A 153 2.98 -5.48 -7.31
CA TYR A 153 2.61 -6.76 -7.93
C TYR A 153 1.25 -6.70 -8.64
N ASN A 154 0.55 -5.57 -8.59
CA ASN A 154 -0.57 -5.27 -9.47
C ASN A 154 -0.11 -5.10 -10.94
N PRO A 155 -0.95 -5.46 -11.93
CA PRO A 155 -2.29 -6.02 -11.79
C PRO A 155 -2.33 -7.54 -11.56
N LEU A 156 -1.16 -8.20 -11.47
CA LEU A 156 -1.06 -9.67 -11.49
C LEU A 156 -1.88 -10.33 -10.38
N ILE A 157 -1.91 -9.71 -9.19
CA ILE A 157 -2.59 -10.24 -8.01
C ILE A 157 -4.02 -9.69 -7.81
N ASP A 158 -4.46 -8.72 -8.63
CA ASP A 158 -5.65 -7.91 -8.36
C ASP A 158 -6.92 -8.76 -8.21
N GLU A 159 -7.18 -9.68 -9.15
CA GLU A 159 -8.38 -10.51 -9.13
C GLU A 159 -8.44 -11.41 -7.89
N LYS A 160 -7.32 -12.04 -7.53
CA LYS A 160 -7.24 -12.91 -6.35
C LYS A 160 -7.35 -12.11 -5.05
N VAL A 161 -6.75 -10.93 -4.98
CA VAL A 161 -6.90 -10.01 -3.83
C VAL A 161 -8.36 -9.59 -3.65
N VAL A 162 -9.02 -9.18 -4.73
CA VAL A 162 -10.44 -8.80 -4.69
C VAL A 162 -11.31 -9.97 -4.22
N ALA A 163 -11.08 -11.18 -4.74
CA ALA A 163 -11.85 -12.36 -4.39
C ALA A 163 -11.63 -12.81 -2.94
N GLU A 164 -10.37 -12.88 -2.49
CA GLU A 164 -9.98 -13.38 -1.17
C GLU A 164 -10.59 -12.52 -0.05
N TRP A 165 -10.41 -11.20 -0.11
CA TRP A 165 -10.91 -10.28 0.91
C TRP A 165 -12.26 -9.66 0.58
N LYS A 166 -12.97 -10.20 -0.43
CA LYS A 166 -14.32 -9.77 -0.86
C LYS A 166 -14.43 -8.26 -1.07
N LEU A 167 -13.38 -7.68 -1.66
CA LEU A 167 -13.33 -6.25 -1.94
C LEU A 167 -14.26 -5.90 -3.11
N PRO A 168 -14.73 -4.64 -3.23
CA PRO A 168 -15.40 -4.20 -4.44
C PRO A 168 -14.47 -4.34 -5.65
N ALA A 169 -14.90 -5.06 -6.69
CA ALA A 169 -14.11 -5.25 -7.92
C ALA A 169 -13.78 -3.94 -8.67
N ILE A 170 -14.51 -2.86 -8.35
CA ILE A 170 -14.28 -1.51 -8.87
C ILE A 170 -13.10 -0.79 -8.18
N TRP A 171 -12.55 -1.36 -7.11
CA TRP A 171 -11.34 -0.84 -6.47
C TRP A 171 -10.12 -1.30 -7.25
N LYS A 172 -9.37 -0.35 -7.79
CA LYS A 172 -8.17 -0.61 -8.56
C LYS A 172 -6.95 -0.61 -7.64
N LEU A 173 -6.23 -1.73 -7.55
CA LEU A 173 -5.02 -1.84 -6.73
C LEU A 173 -3.88 -0.99 -7.33
N ASN A 174 -3.23 -0.22 -6.48
CA ASN A 174 -2.16 0.72 -6.85
C ASN A 174 -0.79 0.22 -6.38
N ALA A 175 -0.65 -0.10 -5.09
CA ALA A 175 0.61 -0.52 -4.48
C ALA A 175 0.39 -1.37 -3.22
N GLN A 176 1.47 -2.00 -2.73
CA GLN A 176 1.50 -2.80 -1.50
C GLN A 176 2.68 -2.34 -0.64
N LEU A 177 2.43 -1.67 0.48
CA LEU A 177 3.45 -1.25 1.44
C LEU A 177 3.64 -2.33 2.50
N VAL A 178 4.77 -3.02 2.44
CA VAL A 178 5.17 -4.04 3.41
C VAL A 178 5.82 -3.33 4.58
N PHE A 179 5.38 -3.61 5.81
CA PHE A 179 5.93 -3.01 7.03
C PHE A 179 6.25 -4.10 8.06
N GLY A 180 7.28 -3.85 8.86
CA GLY A 180 7.85 -4.82 9.80
C GLY A 180 9.22 -4.40 10.26
#